data_AF-A0A5C3NKF4-F1
#
_entry.id   AF-A0A5C3NKF4-F1
#
_cell.length_a   1.000
_cell.length_b   1.000
_cell.length_c   1.000
_cell.angle_alpha   90.00
_cell.angle_beta   90.00
_cell.angle_gamma   90.00
#
_symmetry.space_group_name_H-M   'P 1'
#
loop_
_entity.id
_entity.type
_entity.pdbx_description
1 polymer ?
#
loop_
_entity_poly.entity_id
_entity_poly.type
_entity_poly.pdbx_seq_one_letter_code
_entity_poly.pdbx_strand_id
1 'polypeptide(L)'
;MSKPAFWLRCEKKEFERRAALTPTTAKQLIDAGFEIIVERDEQRIFDDSEYEAVGCKLVENNSWPNAPTSIPIIGLKELPESTDPLPHTHIQFAHCYKNQGGWSKVLSRFHRGGGTLYDLEFLQDDKGRRVAAFGFHAGFAGAAAGALALATQRSGKSLGKLEPYANETEMVKDVKEKLGGSGKGVKALVIGALGRCGSGAVDLFRKIGLEEDDIVKWDMAETAKGGPFQEILDVDIFVNCIYLSSSIPPFLTHDQIRAAGKQRRLSVVVDVSCDTTNPFNPIPIYNINTTFSEPTVPVDVGPENAALSVISIDHLPTLLPREASEQFSHDLLPSLLEFPNRKTARVWVEAEQLYQTKLAEAVKAEGL
;
A
#
# COMPACT_ATOMS: atom_id res chain seq x y z
N MET A 1 14.18 28.00 22.07
CA MET A 1 14.31 27.23 20.81
C MET A 1 12.98 27.30 20.09
N SER A 2 12.96 27.37 18.76
CA SER A 2 11.71 27.31 18.00
C SER A 2 11.01 25.98 18.24
N LYS A 3 9.69 26.01 18.37
CA LYS A 3 8.86 24.81 18.50
C LYS A 3 9.09 23.90 17.27
N PRO A 4 9.31 22.57 17.44
CA PRO A 4 9.40 21.69 16.27
C PRO A 4 8.07 21.71 15.52
N ALA A 5 8.09 21.61 14.20
CA ALA A 5 6.90 21.74 13.39
C ALA A 5 6.90 20.76 12.22
N PHE A 6 5.71 20.40 11.75
CA PHE A 6 5.51 19.68 10.49
C PHE A 6 4.40 20.36 9.68
N TRP A 7 4.56 20.33 8.36
CA TRP A 7 3.56 20.78 7.40
C TRP A 7 3.01 19.59 6.61
N LEU A 8 1.79 19.15 6.92
CA LEU A 8 1.09 18.12 6.16
C LEU A 8 0.56 18.72 4.85
N ARG A 9 1.21 18.40 3.73
CA ARG A 9 0.75 18.82 2.40
C ARG A 9 -0.47 18.02 1.96
N CYS A 10 -1.32 18.62 1.12
CA CYS A 10 -2.36 17.90 0.39
C CYS A 10 -1.76 16.91 -0.62
N GLU A 11 -2.50 15.85 -0.92
CA GLU A 11 -2.11 14.91 -1.99
C GLU A 11 -2.60 15.39 -3.35
N LYS A 12 -1.80 15.16 -4.39
CA LYS A 12 -2.14 15.52 -5.78
C LYS A 12 -2.42 14.32 -6.68
N LYS A 13 -2.03 13.13 -6.23
CA LYS A 13 -2.33 11.89 -6.95
C LYS A 13 -3.82 11.62 -6.86
N GLU A 14 -4.46 11.43 -8.02
CA GLU A 14 -5.89 11.13 -8.10
C GLU A 14 -6.21 9.88 -7.25
N PHE A 15 -7.33 9.92 -6.52
CA PHE A 15 -7.79 8.86 -5.63
C PHE A 15 -6.89 8.53 -4.43
N GLU A 16 -5.82 9.29 -4.17
CA GLU A 16 -5.02 9.16 -2.94
C GLU A 16 -5.72 9.85 -1.77
N ARG A 17 -6.61 9.12 -1.11
CA ARG A 17 -7.39 9.65 0.02
C ARG A 17 -6.70 9.49 1.38
N ARG A 18 -5.56 8.81 1.44
CA ARG A 18 -4.81 8.59 2.68
C ARG A 18 -4.03 9.83 3.09
N ALA A 19 -3.57 9.87 4.34
CA ALA A 19 -2.72 10.93 4.86
C ALA A 19 -1.53 10.37 5.67
N ALA A 20 -0.39 11.05 5.62
CA ALA A 20 0.81 10.67 6.39
C ALA A 20 0.66 10.95 7.89
N LEU A 21 -0.12 11.99 8.23
CA LEU A 21 -0.56 12.30 9.59
C LEU A 21 -2.07 12.20 9.67
N THR A 22 -2.60 11.57 10.71
CA THR A 22 -4.03 11.55 11.01
C THR A 22 -4.35 12.59 12.09
N PRO A 23 -5.62 12.95 12.32
CA PRO A 23 -5.99 13.78 13.47
C PRO A 23 -5.49 13.18 14.80
N THR A 24 -5.53 11.84 14.93
CA THR A 24 -5.05 11.11 16.10
C THR A 24 -3.56 11.34 16.35
N THR A 25 -2.71 11.10 15.34
CA THR A 25 -1.25 11.24 15.51
C THR A 25 -0.80 12.69 15.51
N ALA A 26 -1.51 13.58 14.80
CA ALA A 26 -1.31 15.01 14.89
C ALA A 26 -1.54 15.52 16.31
N LYS A 27 -2.60 15.06 16.99
CA LYS A 27 -2.83 15.35 18.40
C LYS A 27 -1.65 14.91 19.27
N GLN A 28 -1.17 13.69 19.08
CA GLN A 28 -0.04 13.15 19.87
C GLN A 28 1.24 13.97 19.67
N LEU A 29 1.51 14.43 18.44
CA LEU A 29 2.62 15.34 18.15
C LEU A 29 2.41 16.71 18.82
N ILE A 30 1.20 17.28 18.76
CA ILE A 30 0.87 18.55 19.42
C ILE A 30 1.08 18.45 20.92
N ASP A 31 0.61 17.37 21.55
CA ASP A 31 0.79 17.09 22.99
C ASP A 31 2.28 16.92 23.34
N ALA A 32 3.10 16.41 22.42
CA ALA A 32 4.55 16.34 22.54
C ALA A 32 5.28 17.68 22.24
N GLY A 33 4.54 18.75 21.99
CA GLY A 33 5.08 20.09 21.80
C GLY A 33 5.41 20.44 20.34
N PHE A 34 4.86 19.74 19.35
CA PHE A 34 4.98 20.11 17.94
C PHE A 34 3.91 21.13 17.51
N GLU A 35 4.22 21.96 16.51
CA GLU A 35 3.23 22.69 15.72
C GLU A 35 2.89 21.87 14.48
N ILE A 36 1.61 21.56 14.27
CA ILE A 36 1.17 20.79 13.11
C ILE A 36 0.34 21.72 12.23
N ILE A 37 0.86 21.99 11.03
CA ILE A 37 0.21 22.79 10.00
C ILE A 37 -0.34 21.82 8.96
N VAL A 38 -1.59 21.99 8.58
CA VAL A 38 -2.29 21.06 7.68
C VAL A 38 -2.91 21.83 6.55
N GLU A 39 -2.60 21.43 5.31
CA GLU A 39 -3.32 21.96 4.15
C GLU A 39 -4.74 21.40 4.11
N ARG A 40 -5.70 22.30 3.85
CA ARG A 40 -7.07 21.94 3.51
C ARG A 40 -7.09 21.03 2.28
N ASP A 41 -7.86 19.95 2.31
CA ASP A 41 -7.83 18.92 1.26
C ASP A 41 -9.16 18.15 1.14
N GLU A 42 -9.95 18.46 0.11
CA GLU A 42 -11.25 17.84 -0.14
C GLU A 42 -11.14 16.36 -0.57
N GLN A 43 -9.96 15.90 -1.01
CA GLN A 43 -9.77 14.50 -1.42
C GLN A 43 -9.54 13.57 -0.21
N ARG A 44 -8.92 14.10 0.84
CA ARG A 44 -8.51 13.35 2.03
C ARG A 44 -9.72 12.70 2.70
N ILE A 45 -9.53 11.50 3.25
CA ILE A 45 -10.59 10.79 3.98
C ILE A 45 -10.95 11.45 5.33
N PHE A 46 -10.03 12.25 5.88
CA PHE A 46 -10.20 12.99 7.12
C PHE A 46 -10.67 14.39 6.80
N ASP A 47 -11.75 14.81 7.45
CA ASP A 47 -12.29 16.16 7.30
C ASP A 47 -11.33 17.17 7.93
N ASP A 48 -11.27 18.37 7.34
CA ASP A 48 -10.52 19.52 7.88
C ASP A 48 -10.86 19.79 9.36
N SER A 49 -12.15 19.66 9.71
CA SER A 49 -12.66 19.88 11.06
C SER A 49 -12.10 18.89 12.09
N GLU A 50 -11.72 17.67 11.68
CA GLU A 50 -11.08 16.70 12.57
C GLU A 50 -9.68 17.16 12.98
N TYR A 51 -8.93 17.77 12.04
CA TYR A 51 -7.62 18.36 12.34
C TYR A 51 -7.75 19.65 13.17
N GLU A 52 -8.70 20.52 12.86
CA GLU A 52 -8.97 21.73 13.65
C GLU A 52 -9.31 21.36 15.10
N ALA A 53 -10.15 20.34 15.31
CA ALA A 53 -10.59 19.90 16.63
C ALA A 53 -9.44 19.42 17.54
N VAL A 54 -8.34 18.93 16.97
CA VAL A 54 -7.15 18.50 17.73
C VAL A 54 -6.09 19.60 17.86
N GLY A 55 -6.34 20.79 17.32
CA GLY A 55 -5.46 21.96 17.45
C GLY A 55 -4.46 22.14 16.31
N CYS A 56 -4.64 21.48 15.17
CA CYS A 56 -3.85 21.77 13.98
C CYS A 56 -4.16 23.16 13.42
N LYS A 57 -3.16 23.81 12.84
CA LYS A 57 -3.34 25.05 12.09
C LYS A 57 -3.67 24.72 10.64
N LEU A 58 -4.87 25.06 10.18
CA LEU A 58 -5.20 24.91 8.77
C LEU A 58 -4.68 26.05 7.90
N VAL A 59 -4.26 25.70 6.69
CA VAL A 59 -3.77 26.61 5.64
C VAL A 59 -4.35 26.20 4.28
N GLU A 60 -4.30 27.11 3.32
CA GLU A 60 -4.85 26.88 1.98
C GLU A 60 -4.25 25.63 1.30
N ASN A 61 -5.06 24.97 0.47
CA ASN A 61 -4.63 23.83 -0.32
C ASN A 61 -3.38 24.18 -1.16
N ASN A 62 -2.38 23.28 -1.17
CA ASN A 62 -1.17 23.41 -2.00
C ASN A 62 -0.33 24.68 -1.72
N SER A 63 -0.28 25.13 -0.47
CA SER A 63 0.46 26.33 -0.06
C SER A 63 1.87 26.05 0.47
N TRP A 64 2.26 24.77 0.63
CA TRP A 64 3.57 24.34 1.12
C TRP A 64 4.77 24.92 0.35
N PRO A 65 4.73 25.23 -0.98
CA PRO A 65 5.88 25.83 -1.64
C PRO A 65 6.27 27.19 -1.06
N ASN A 66 5.32 27.88 -0.42
CA ASN A 66 5.52 29.16 0.27
C ASN A 66 5.76 29.00 1.78
N ALA A 67 5.78 27.77 2.30
CA ALA A 67 6.07 27.52 3.71
C ALA A 67 7.51 27.94 4.06
N PRO A 68 7.79 28.35 5.31
CA PRO A 68 9.16 28.56 5.76
C PRO A 68 10.02 27.30 5.53
N THR A 69 11.21 27.46 4.94
CA THR A 69 12.11 26.34 4.61
C THR A 69 12.64 25.58 5.82
N SER A 70 12.52 26.17 7.01
CA SER A 70 12.83 25.53 8.29
C SER A 70 11.78 24.50 8.74
N ILE A 71 10.58 24.48 8.14
CA ILE A 71 9.51 23.55 8.45
C ILE A 71 9.55 22.39 7.44
N PRO A 72 9.75 21.14 7.88
CA PRO A 72 9.66 19.97 7.02
C PRO A 72 8.24 19.76 6.48
N ILE A 73 8.17 19.40 5.20
CA ILE A 73 6.94 19.05 4.50
C ILE A 73 6.75 17.53 4.57
N ILE A 74 5.63 17.08 5.10
CA ILE A 74 5.26 15.66 5.18
C ILE A 74 4.06 15.37 4.27
N GLY A 75 4.15 14.29 3.50
CA GLY A 75 3.09 13.77 2.64
C GLY A 75 3.32 12.29 2.35
N LEU A 76 2.37 11.63 1.70
CA LEU A 76 2.50 10.24 1.30
C LEU A 76 3.15 10.11 -0.08
N LYS A 77 2.52 10.59 -1.15
CA LYS A 77 2.92 10.20 -2.51
C LYS A 77 3.98 11.12 -3.12
N GLU A 78 4.34 10.81 -4.35
CA GLU A 78 5.22 11.60 -5.20
C GLU A 78 4.66 13.02 -5.42
N LEU A 79 5.56 14.00 -5.58
CA LEU A 79 5.15 15.34 -6.01
C LEU A 79 4.86 15.31 -7.52
N PRO A 80 4.00 16.21 -8.04
CA PRO A 80 3.85 16.40 -9.47
C PRO A 80 5.20 16.66 -10.16
N GLU A 81 5.32 16.18 -11.39
CA GLU A 81 6.48 16.45 -12.23
C GLU A 81 6.67 17.97 -12.40
N SER A 82 7.87 18.44 -12.12
CA SER A 82 8.24 19.85 -12.22
C SER A 82 9.76 19.97 -12.26
N THR A 83 10.27 21.08 -12.79
CA THR A 83 11.69 21.46 -12.73
C THR A 83 12.02 22.38 -11.55
N ASP A 84 11.01 22.85 -10.83
CA ASP A 84 11.18 23.80 -9.72
C ASP A 84 12.07 23.21 -8.62
N PRO A 85 12.98 24.03 -8.06
CA PRO A 85 13.84 23.60 -6.97
C PRO A 85 13.00 23.26 -5.72
N LEU A 86 13.48 22.30 -4.93
CA LEU A 86 12.87 21.91 -3.65
C LEU A 86 13.80 22.35 -2.51
N PRO A 87 13.54 23.48 -1.85
CA PRO A 87 14.40 23.99 -0.78
C PRO A 87 14.07 23.42 0.60
N HIS A 88 12.90 22.81 0.77
CA HIS A 88 12.47 22.25 2.05
C HIS A 88 13.06 20.86 2.31
N THR A 89 13.02 20.46 3.58
CA THR A 89 13.06 19.03 3.92
C THR A 89 11.72 18.39 3.59
N HIS A 90 11.71 17.25 2.91
CA HIS A 90 10.53 16.47 2.57
C HIS A 90 10.57 15.09 3.24
N ILE A 91 9.44 14.63 3.77
CA ILE A 91 9.19 13.28 4.25
C ILE A 91 8.04 12.70 3.43
N GLN A 92 8.35 11.80 2.49
CA GLN A 92 7.36 11.22 1.57
C GLN A 92 7.85 9.93 0.90
N PHE A 93 6.96 9.18 0.25
CA PHE A 93 7.35 8.18 -0.75
C PHE A 93 7.66 8.93 -2.06
N ALA A 94 8.95 9.08 -2.40
CA ALA A 94 9.35 9.78 -3.62
C ALA A 94 9.53 8.85 -4.81
N HIS A 95 9.66 7.54 -4.57
CA HIS A 95 9.85 6.51 -5.60
C HIS A 95 10.98 6.86 -6.59
N CYS A 96 12.14 7.28 -6.05
CA CYS A 96 13.28 7.72 -6.86
C CYS A 96 14.61 7.02 -6.51
N TYR A 97 14.60 5.96 -5.69
CA TYR A 97 15.82 5.24 -5.28
C TYR A 97 16.05 3.90 -5.96
N LYS A 98 15.10 3.44 -6.80
CA LYS A 98 15.12 2.14 -7.49
C LYS A 98 15.21 2.31 -9.01
N ASN A 99 15.81 3.41 -9.49
CA ASN A 99 15.96 3.75 -10.92
C ASN A 99 14.63 3.80 -11.69
N GLN A 100 13.55 4.23 -11.04
CA GLN A 100 12.25 4.45 -11.69
C GLN A 100 12.37 5.48 -12.82
N GLY A 101 11.45 5.47 -13.79
CA GLY A 101 11.41 6.50 -14.83
C GLY A 101 11.41 7.91 -14.23
N GLY A 102 12.37 8.76 -14.63
CA GLY A 102 12.49 10.14 -14.12
C GLY A 102 13.11 10.31 -12.74
N TRP A 103 13.63 9.23 -12.11
CA TRP A 103 14.18 9.28 -10.74
C TRP A 103 15.24 10.38 -10.52
N SER A 104 16.16 10.55 -11.47
CA SER A 104 17.27 11.50 -11.39
C SER A 104 16.78 12.94 -11.48
N LYS A 105 15.74 13.19 -12.30
CA LYS A 105 15.08 14.49 -12.40
C LYS A 105 14.44 14.91 -11.09
N VAL A 106 13.78 13.98 -10.38
CA VAL A 106 13.21 14.25 -9.04
C VAL A 106 14.30 14.70 -8.06
N LEU A 107 15.40 13.96 -7.96
CA LEU A 107 16.49 14.29 -7.04
C LEU A 107 17.25 15.56 -7.43
N SER A 108 17.36 15.86 -8.71
CA SER A 108 17.97 17.11 -9.19
C SER A 108 17.24 18.37 -8.69
N ARG A 109 15.92 18.28 -8.41
CA ARG A 109 15.15 19.39 -7.82
C ARG A 109 15.62 19.71 -6.41
N PHE A 110 15.88 18.68 -5.60
CA PHE A 110 16.44 18.84 -4.27
C PHE A 110 17.87 19.37 -4.33
N HIS A 111 18.69 18.88 -5.28
CA HIS A 111 20.04 19.42 -5.49
C HIS A 111 20.03 20.93 -5.78
N ARG A 112 19.19 21.38 -6.72
CA ARG A 112 19.07 22.81 -7.07
C ARG A 112 18.49 23.66 -5.94
N GLY A 113 17.61 23.09 -5.10
CA GLY A 113 16.97 23.81 -4.00
C GLY A 113 17.75 23.79 -2.68
N GLY A 114 18.72 22.88 -2.52
CA GLY A 114 19.40 22.64 -1.26
C GLY A 114 18.52 21.95 -0.20
N GLY A 115 17.39 21.36 -0.62
CA GLY A 115 16.49 20.61 0.26
C GLY A 115 17.03 19.24 0.64
N THR A 116 16.21 18.47 1.35
CA THR A 116 16.57 17.11 1.80
C THR A 116 15.36 16.20 1.67
N LEU A 117 15.57 14.95 1.29
CA LEU A 117 14.50 13.94 1.22
C LEU A 117 14.76 12.86 2.28
N TYR A 118 13.79 12.65 3.16
CA TYR A 118 13.68 11.46 3.99
C TYR A 118 12.59 10.57 3.38
N ASP A 119 12.99 9.62 2.55
CA ASP A 119 12.03 8.77 1.85
C ASP A 119 11.40 7.75 2.82
N LEU A 120 10.07 7.82 2.98
CA LEU A 120 9.29 6.94 3.86
C LEU A 120 9.50 5.46 3.52
N GLU A 121 9.84 5.13 2.28
CA GLU A 121 10.10 3.75 1.87
C GLU A 121 11.31 3.15 2.56
N PHE A 122 12.27 3.96 3.00
CA PHE A 122 13.56 3.49 3.49
C PHE A 122 13.83 3.83 4.97
N LEU A 123 12.83 4.33 5.70
CA LEU A 123 12.92 4.45 7.15
C LEU A 123 12.84 3.06 7.79
N GLN A 124 13.91 2.65 8.47
CA GLN A 124 14.06 1.29 9.03
C GLN A 124 14.39 1.30 10.53
N ASP A 125 13.98 0.23 11.22
CA ASP A 125 14.37 -0.07 12.59
C ASP A 125 15.80 -0.66 12.66
N ASP A 126 16.23 -1.06 13.85
CA ASP A 126 17.58 -1.55 14.12
C ASP A 126 17.85 -2.94 13.51
N LYS A 127 16.81 -3.58 13.00
CA LYS A 127 16.83 -4.89 12.36
C LYS A 127 16.60 -4.79 10.85
N GLY A 128 16.61 -3.57 10.29
CA GLY A 128 16.38 -3.32 8.87
C GLY A 128 14.92 -3.47 8.44
N ARG A 129 13.96 -3.51 9.37
CA ARG A 129 12.53 -3.60 9.06
C ARG A 129 11.97 -2.19 8.89
N ARG A 130 11.18 -1.98 7.83
CA ARG A 130 10.53 -0.68 7.56
C ARG A 130 9.64 -0.28 8.73
N VAL A 131 9.87 0.92 9.28
CA VAL A 131 9.18 1.44 10.48
C VAL A 131 7.67 1.54 10.25
N ALA A 132 7.24 2.04 9.10
CA ALA A 132 5.84 2.19 8.73
C ALA A 132 5.61 1.67 7.31
N ALA A 133 4.54 0.90 7.11
CA ALA A 133 4.12 0.41 5.79
C ALA A 133 2.63 0.03 5.78
N PHE A 134 2.02 0.03 4.60
CA PHE A 134 0.58 -0.26 4.44
C PHE A 134 0.23 -1.75 4.34
N GLY A 135 1.14 -2.66 4.74
CA GLY A 135 1.02 -4.09 4.46
C GLY A 135 -0.28 -4.71 4.93
N PHE A 136 -0.68 -4.46 6.18
CA PHE A 136 -1.92 -5.02 6.76
C PHE A 136 -3.15 -4.67 5.94
N HIS A 137 -3.36 -3.38 5.69
CA HIS A 137 -4.53 -2.90 4.93
C HIS A 137 -4.47 -3.28 3.45
N ALA A 138 -3.29 -3.51 2.87
CA ALA A 138 -3.17 -4.06 1.52
C ALA A 138 -3.76 -5.48 1.45
N GLY A 139 -3.40 -6.34 2.42
CA GLY A 139 -3.95 -7.70 2.50
C GLY A 139 -5.44 -7.72 2.83
N PHE A 140 -5.86 -6.88 3.78
CA PHE A 140 -7.27 -6.74 4.18
C PHE A 140 -8.15 -6.31 3.00
N ALA A 141 -7.78 -5.22 2.32
CA ALA A 141 -8.49 -4.72 1.15
C ALA A 141 -8.40 -5.70 -0.03
N GLY A 142 -7.26 -6.34 -0.25
CA GLY A 142 -7.08 -7.37 -1.28
C GLY A 142 -8.03 -8.54 -1.09
N ALA A 143 -8.09 -9.09 0.12
CA ALA A 143 -9.03 -10.16 0.44
C ALA A 143 -10.49 -9.71 0.28
N ALA A 144 -10.80 -8.43 0.54
CA ALA A 144 -12.16 -7.89 0.40
C ALA A 144 -12.55 -7.80 -1.07
N ALA A 145 -11.66 -7.27 -1.91
CA ALA A 145 -11.82 -7.26 -3.36
C ALA A 145 -11.98 -8.68 -3.91
N GLY A 146 -11.19 -9.64 -3.43
CA GLY A 146 -11.30 -11.05 -3.80
C GLY A 146 -12.66 -11.66 -3.44
N ALA A 147 -13.18 -11.37 -2.25
CA ALA A 147 -14.48 -11.82 -1.80
C ALA A 147 -15.64 -11.20 -2.61
N LEU A 148 -15.55 -9.91 -2.95
CA LEU A 148 -16.51 -9.22 -3.82
C LEU A 148 -16.50 -9.79 -5.25
N ALA A 149 -15.31 -10.07 -5.79
CA ALA A 149 -15.16 -10.72 -7.09
C ALA A 149 -15.78 -12.13 -7.09
N LEU A 150 -15.55 -12.92 -6.03
CA LEU A 150 -16.17 -14.24 -5.89
C LEU A 150 -17.70 -14.14 -5.84
N ALA A 151 -18.24 -13.23 -5.03
CA ALA A 151 -19.67 -13.01 -4.89
C ALA A 151 -20.34 -12.63 -6.23
N THR A 152 -19.73 -11.71 -6.96
CA THR A 152 -20.24 -11.26 -8.28
C THR A 152 -20.13 -12.36 -9.33
N GLN A 153 -19.03 -13.11 -9.36
CA GLN A 153 -18.85 -14.25 -10.25
C GLN A 153 -19.89 -15.36 -9.99
N ARG A 154 -20.22 -15.66 -8.72
CA ARG A 154 -21.29 -16.62 -8.36
C ARG A 154 -22.67 -16.18 -8.89
N SER A 155 -22.87 -14.89 -9.14
CA SER A 155 -24.08 -14.34 -9.76
C SER A 155 -24.02 -14.24 -11.29
N GLY A 156 -22.96 -14.77 -11.93
CA GLY A 156 -22.76 -14.74 -13.38
C GLY A 156 -22.36 -13.36 -13.92
N LYS A 157 -21.82 -12.48 -13.08
CA LYS A 157 -21.40 -11.12 -13.43
C LYS A 157 -19.91 -10.91 -13.17
N SER A 158 -19.32 -9.91 -13.81
CA SER A 158 -18.00 -9.38 -13.45
C SER A 158 -18.12 -8.39 -12.28
N LEU A 159 -17.01 -8.22 -11.55
CA LEU A 159 -16.92 -7.20 -10.52
C LEU A 159 -16.94 -5.81 -11.18
N GLY A 160 -17.87 -4.95 -10.74
CA GLY A 160 -17.91 -3.55 -11.16
C GLY A 160 -16.81 -2.72 -10.49
N LYS A 161 -16.82 -1.41 -10.71
CA LYS A 161 -15.85 -0.51 -10.04
C LYS A 161 -15.85 -0.70 -8.52
N LEU A 162 -14.67 -0.66 -7.92
CA LEU A 162 -14.45 -0.59 -6.48
C LEU A 162 -14.39 0.88 -6.05
N GLU A 163 -15.06 1.20 -4.96
CA GLU A 163 -15.02 2.53 -4.35
C GLU A 163 -14.46 2.44 -2.92
N PRO A 164 -13.66 3.42 -2.46
CA PRO A 164 -13.16 3.43 -1.09
C PRO A 164 -14.28 3.40 -0.06
N TYR A 165 -14.14 2.54 0.95
CA TYR A 165 -15.06 2.50 2.08
C TYR A 165 -14.73 3.60 3.10
N ALA A 166 -15.77 4.07 3.79
CA ALA A 166 -15.61 5.07 4.84
C ALA A 166 -14.88 4.51 6.07
N ASN A 167 -15.08 3.22 6.36
CA ASN A 167 -14.47 2.52 7.48
C ASN A 167 -14.57 0.98 7.29
N GLU A 168 -13.87 0.26 8.15
CA GLU A 168 -13.74 -1.20 8.11
C GLU A 168 -15.09 -1.90 8.33
N THR A 169 -15.93 -1.34 9.20
CA THR A 169 -17.24 -1.92 9.53
C THR A 169 -18.15 -1.95 8.31
N GLU A 170 -18.22 -0.85 7.56
CA GLU A 170 -18.99 -0.78 6.31
C GLU A 170 -18.43 -1.71 5.23
N MET A 171 -17.10 -1.83 5.12
CA MET A 171 -16.47 -2.79 4.21
C MET A 171 -16.87 -4.24 4.54
N VAL A 172 -16.68 -4.66 5.80
CA VAL A 172 -17.00 -6.03 6.24
C VAL A 172 -18.48 -6.32 6.05
N LYS A 173 -19.35 -5.35 6.35
CA LYS A 173 -20.80 -5.48 6.15
C LYS A 173 -21.15 -5.68 4.68
N ASP A 174 -20.67 -4.82 3.78
CA ASP A 174 -20.95 -4.95 2.34
C ASP A 174 -20.43 -6.28 1.78
N VAL A 175 -19.20 -6.68 2.12
CA VAL A 175 -18.65 -7.98 1.70
C VAL A 175 -19.53 -9.14 2.18
N LYS A 176 -19.98 -9.12 3.44
CA LYS A 176 -20.93 -10.13 3.96
C LYS A 176 -22.22 -10.13 3.16
N GLU A 177 -22.83 -8.98 2.92
CA GLU A 177 -24.09 -8.86 2.18
C GLU A 177 -23.94 -9.43 0.75
N LYS A 178 -22.85 -9.12 0.04
CA LYS A 178 -22.58 -9.68 -1.29
C LYS A 178 -22.39 -11.20 -1.28
N LEU A 179 -21.84 -11.76 -0.20
CA LEU A 179 -21.70 -13.21 -0.03
C LEU A 179 -22.99 -13.92 0.44
N GLY A 180 -24.09 -13.20 0.67
CA GLY A 180 -25.35 -13.78 1.16
C GLY A 180 -25.49 -13.78 2.69
N GLY A 181 -24.78 -12.88 3.38
CA GLY A 181 -24.85 -12.63 4.82
C GLY A 181 -23.61 -13.07 5.60
N SER A 182 -22.82 -14.01 5.08
CA SER A 182 -21.54 -14.43 5.66
C SER A 182 -20.66 -15.12 4.61
N GLY A 183 -19.36 -15.21 4.89
CA GLY A 183 -18.41 -15.98 4.08
C GLY A 183 -18.34 -17.48 4.41
N LYS A 184 -19.29 -18.01 5.19
CA LYS A 184 -19.31 -19.44 5.55
C LYS A 184 -19.37 -20.33 4.29
N GLY A 185 -18.51 -21.33 4.24
CA GLY A 185 -18.38 -22.25 3.09
C GLY A 185 -17.55 -21.70 1.92
N VAL A 186 -16.97 -20.50 2.05
CA VAL A 186 -15.88 -20.02 1.19
C VAL A 186 -14.56 -20.52 1.75
N LYS A 187 -13.68 -21.01 0.88
CA LYS A 187 -12.32 -21.42 1.21
C LYS A 187 -11.32 -20.43 0.65
N ALA A 188 -10.33 -20.05 1.44
CA ALA A 188 -9.29 -19.13 1.03
C ALA A 188 -7.90 -19.69 1.35
N LEU A 189 -6.94 -19.43 0.45
CA LEU A 189 -5.53 -19.70 0.68
C LEU A 189 -4.77 -18.37 0.68
N VAL A 190 -3.94 -18.16 1.70
CA VAL A 190 -3.06 -16.99 1.82
C VAL A 190 -1.61 -17.46 1.85
N ILE A 191 -0.81 -17.09 0.86
CA ILE A 191 0.65 -17.29 0.85
C ILE A 191 1.34 -16.05 1.40
N GLY A 192 2.24 -16.21 2.36
CA GLY A 192 2.83 -15.11 3.15
C GLY A 192 1.98 -14.73 4.36
N ALA A 193 1.28 -15.71 4.93
CA ALA A 193 0.28 -15.54 5.99
C ALA A 193 0.84 -14.95 7.29
N LEU A 194 2.13 -15.12 7.58
CA LEU A 194 2.77 -14.61 8.79
C LEU A 194 3.20 -13.14 8.67
N GLY A 195 3.23 -12.59 7.46
CA GLY A 195 3.57 -11.19 7.21
C GLY A 195 2.44 -10.21 7.57
N ARG A 196 2.76 -8.92 7.52
CA ARG A 196 1.74 -7.85 7.68
C ARG A 196 0.59 -7.99 6.67
N CYS A 197 0.89 -8.23 5.40
CA CYS A 197 -0.13 -8.45 4.37
C CYS A 197 -0.99 -9.69 4.66
N GLY A 198 -0.35 -10.84 4.89
CA GLY A 198 -1.08 -12.08 5.13
C GLY A 198 -1.99 -12.01 6.35
N SER A 199 -1.52 -11.42 7.44
CA SER A 199 -2.34 -11.22 8.64
C SER A 199 -3.57 -10.34 8.38
N GLY A 200 -3.47 -9.30 7.55
CA GLY A 200 -4.62 -8.49 7.15
C GLY A 200 -5.64 -9.26 6.28
N ALA A 201 -5.17 -10.07 5.34
CA ALA A 201 -6.05 -10.91 4.53
C ALA A 201 -6.81 -11.95 5.39
N VAL A 202 -6.08 -12.62 6.29
CA VAL A 202 -6.65 -13.58 7.25
C VAL A 202 -7.67 -12.91 8.19
N ASP A 203 -7.36 -11.71 8.68
CA ASP A 203 -8.26 -10.96 9.57
C ASP A 203 -9.58 -10.61 8.89
N LEU A 204 -9.54 -10.13 7.64
CA LEU A 204 -10.76 -9.93 6.86
C LEU A 204 -11.55 -11.24 6.73
N PHE A 205 -10.91 -12.33 6.30
CA PHE A 205 -11.60 -13.61 6.10
C PHE A 205 -12.34 -14.08 7.37
N ARG A 206 -11.71 -13.92 8.55
CA ARG A 206 -12.38 -14.16 9.83
C ARG A 206 -13.56 -13.21 10.06
N LYS A 207 -13.36 -11.91 9.85
CA LYS A 207 -14.40 -10.89 10.07
C LYS A 207 -15.62 -11.09 9.17
N ILE A 208 -15.44 -11.54 7.92
CA ILE A 208 -16.55 -11.85 7.00
C ILE A 208 -17.20 -13.21 7.28
N GLY A 209 -16.59 -14.06 8.13
CA GLY A 209 -17.20 -15.28 8.67
C GLY A 209 -16.76 -16.58 8.00
N LEU A 210 -15.56 -16.64 7.41
CA LEU A 210 -14.95 -17.92 7.05
C LEU A 210 -14.64 -18.71 8.33
N GLU A 211 -14.80 -20.02 8.28
CA GLU A 211 -14.38 -20.92 9.35
C GLU A 211 -12.85 -21.03 9.35
N GLU A 212 -12.21 -21.19 10.52
CA GLU A 212 -10.75 -21.14 10.62
C GLU A 212 -10.06 -22.22 9.77
N ASP A 213 -10.69 -23.39 9.64
CA ASP A 213 -10.23 -24.52 8.81
C ASP A 213 -10.39 -24.27 7.30
N ASP A 214 -11.22 -23.30 6.91
CA ASP A 214 -11.37 -22.85 5.52
C ASP A 214 -10.39 -21.71 5.17
N ILE A 215 -9.56 -21.26 6.11
CA ILE A 215 -8.50 -20.27 5.90
C ILE A 215 -7.15 -20.99 5.94
N VAL A 216 -6.68 -21.43 4.77
CA VAL A 216 -5.37 -22.06 4.58
C VAL A 216 -4.28 -20.98 4.64
N LYS A 217 -3.40 -21.08 5.64
CA LYS A 217 -2.36 -20.10 5.93
C LYS A 217 -1.00 -20.70 5.62
N TRP A 218 -0.38 -20.24 4.54
CA TRP A 218 0.91 -20.72 4.08
C TRP A 218 1.98 -19.65 4.20
N ASP A 219 3.21 -20.10 4.45
CA ASP A 219 4.40 -19.26 4.47
C ASP A 219 5.60 -20.03 3.90
N MET A 220 6.81 -19.63 4.27
CA MET A 220 8.05 -20.24 3.77
C MET A 220 8.10 -21.76 3.96
N ALA A 221 7.53 -22.29 5.04
CA ALA A 221 7.57 -23.72 5.35
C ALA A 221 6.85 -24.56 4.28
N GLU A 222 5.67 -24.12 3.85
CA GLU A 222 4.85 -24.84 2.86
C GLU A 222 5.33 -24.57 1.43
N THR A 223 5.78 -23.34 1.15
CA THR A 223 6.25 -22.95 -0.19
C THR A 223 7.64 -23.48 -0.54
N ALA A 224 8.45 -23.88 0.45
CA ALA A 224 9.79 -24.44 0.25
C ALA A 224 9.82 -25.70 -0.63
N LYS A 225 8.70 -26.43 -0.77
CA LYS A 225 8.60 -27.62 -1.64
C LYS A 225 8.72 -27.28 -3.14
N GLY A 226 8.54 -26.00 -3.51
CA GLY A 226 8.53 -25.54 -4.90
C GLY A 226 7.19 -25.79 -5.58
N GLY A 227 6.72 -24.82 -6.36
CA GLY A 227 5.48 -24.93 -7.13
C GLY A 227 5.60 -25.79 -8.39
N PRO A 228 4.50 -26.00 -9.13
CA PRO A 228 3.17 -25.45 -8.87
C PRO A 228 2.44 -26.14 -7.69
N PHE A 229 1.52 -25.43 -7.05
CA PHE A 229 0.80 -25.92 -5.87
C PHE A 229 -0.64 -26.32 -6.22
N GLN A 230 -1.01 -27.56 -5.93
CA GLN A 230 -2.39 -28.04 -6.15
C GLN A 230 -3.37 -27.36 -5.19
N GLU A 231 -2.91 -27.04 -3.98
CA GLU A 231 -3.73 -26.45 -2.92
C GLU A 231 -4.31 -25.07 -3.29
N ILE A 232 -3.68 -24.36 -4.23
CA ILE A 232 -4.20 -23.11 -4.80
C ILE A 232 -5.49 -23.37 -5.60
N LEU A 233 -5.60 -24.51 -6.29
CA LEU A 233 -6.78 -24.85 -7.10
C LEU A 233 -7.97 -25.36 -6.27
N ASP A 234 -7.72 -25.76 -5.03
CA ASP A 234 -8.68 -26.42 -4.13
C ASP A 234 -9.44 -25.44 -3.21
N VAL A 235 -9.16 -24.14 -3.31
CA VAL A 235 -9.85 -23.04 -2.59
C VAL A 235 -10.70 -22.19 -3.52
N ASP A 236 -11.57 -21.31 -3.02
CA ASP A 236 -12.32 -20.35 -3.86
C ASP A 236 -11.47 -19.11 -4.19
N ILE A 237 -10.69 -18.63 -3.22
CA ILE A 237 -9.90 -17.40 -3.30
C ILE A 237 -8.44 -17.71 -2.94
N PHE A 238 -7.50 -17.30 -3.78
CA PHE A 238 -6.07 -17.33 -3.46
C PHE A 238 -5.55 -15.89 -3.32
N VAL A 239 -4.91 -15.57 -2.19
CA VAL A 239 -4.25 -14.28 -1.93
C VAL A 239 -2.74 -14.47 -1.82
N ASN A 240 -1.98 -13.81 -2.69
CA ASN A 240 -0.52 -13.76 -2.60
C ASN A 240 -0.06 -12.48 -1.88
N CYS A 241 0.70 -12.68 -0.81
CA CYS A 241 1.33 -11.62 -0.01
C CYS A 241 2.86 -11.69 -0.03
N ILE A 242 3.46 -12.45 -0.95
CA ILE A 242 4.92 -12.56 -1.10
C ILE A 242 5.37 -11.85 -2.38
N TYR A 243 6.26 -10.87 -2.21
CA TYR A 243 7.06 -10.29 -3.29
C TYR A 243 8.39 -11.04 -3.40
N LEU A 244 8.79 -11.39 -4.63
CA LEU A 244 10.02 -12.14 -4.89
C LEU A 244 11.06 -11.29 -5.61
N SER A 245 12.30 -11.40 -5.14
CA SER A 245 13.48 -10.75 -5.74
C SER A 245 14.34 -11.72 -6.57
N SER A 246 13.93 -12.98 -6.69
CA SER A 246 14.65 -14.02 -7.42
C SER A 246 13.67 -15.01 -8.04
N SER A 247 14.09 -15.61 -9.16
CA SER A 247 13.29 -16.64 -9.84
C SER A 247 13.10 -17.88 -8.97
N ILE A 248 11.87 -18.36 -8.89
CA ILE A 248 11.50 -19.63 -8.27
C ILE A 248 10.51 -20.36 -9.21
N PRO A 249 10.27 -21.68 -9.02
CA PRO A 249 9.16 -22.34 -9.70
C PRO A 249 7.83 -21.62 -9.44
N PRO A 250 7.01 -21.37 -10.48
CA PRO A 250 5.77 -20.61 -10.33
C PRO A 250 4.80 -21.33 -9.38
N PHE A 251 4.06 -20.56 -8.59
CA PHE A 251 3.04 -21.07 -7.69
C PHE A 251 1.85 -21.65 -8.45
N LEU A 252 1.51 -21.06 -9.60
CA LEU A 252 0.37 -21.41 -10.42
C LEU A 252 0.70 -21.24 -11.90
N THR A 253 0.23 -22.14 -12.77
CA THR A 253 0.50 -22.08 -14.22
C THR A 253 -0.78 -22.25 -15.04
N HIS A 254 -0.80 -21.73 -16.28
CA HIS A 254 -1.91 -21.94 -17.22
C HIS A 254 -2.19 -23.42 -17.48
N ASP A 255 -1.15 -24.25 -17.62
CA ASP A 255 -1.29 -25.68 -17.88
C ASP A 255 -1.99 -26.40 -16.71
N GLN A 256 -1.61 -26.07 -15.47
CA GLN A 256 -2.24 -26.64 -14.29
C GLN A 256 -3.71 -26.21 -14.17
N ILE A 257 -4.01 -24.93 -14.43
CA ILE A 257 -5.38 -24.40 -14.43
C ILE A 257 -6.26 -25.09 -15.47
N ARG A 258 -5.75 -25.28 -16.70
CA ARG A 258 -6.48 -25.92 -17.80
C ARG A 258 -6.72 -27.41 -17.52
N ALA A 259 -5.70 -28.10 -16.99
CA ALA A 259 -5.77 -29.53 -16.67
C ALA A 259 -6.76 -29.84 -15.52
N ALA A 260 -6.93 -28.93 -14.56
CA ALA A 260 -7.89 -29.09 -13.46
C ALA A 260 -9.35 -29.15 -13.92
N GLY A 261 -9.66 -28.57 -15.08
CA GLY A 261 -10.95 -28.69 -15.71
C GLY A 261 -12.12 -28.18 -14.84
N LYS A 262 -13.25 -28.90 -14.88
CA LYS A 262 -14.46 -28.63 -14.11
C LYS A 262 -14.32 -28.89 -12.60
N GLN A 263 -13.23 -29.53 -12.15
CA GLN A 263 -12.99 -29.82 -10.74
C GLN A 263 -12.30 -28.67 -9.99
N ARG A 264 -11.79 -27.66 -10.71
CA ARG A 264 -11.17 -26.48 -10.09
C ARG A 264 -12.19 -25.70 -9.27
N ARG A 265 -11.84 -25.44 -8.00
CA ARG A 265 -12.63 -24.58 -7.11
C ARG A 265 -12.21 -23.10 -7.24
N LEU A 266 -10.93 -22.85 -7.49
CA LEU A 266 -10.37 -21.50 -7.55
C LEU A 266 -11.11 -20.62 -8.54
N SER A 267 -11.65 -19.51 -8.07
CA SER A 267 -12.40 -18.55 -8.88
C SER A 267 -11.70 -17.19 -8.95
N VAL A 268 -10.97 -16.80 -7.90
CA VAL A 268 -10.30 -15.50 -7.82
C VAL A 268 -8.89 -15.64 -7.28
N VAL A 269 -7.95 -15.02 -7.97
CA VAL A 269 -6.59 -14.78 -7.49
C VAL A 269 -6.44 -13.30 -7.17
N VAL A 270 -5.91 -12.98 -5.99
CA VAL A 270 -5.56 -11.62 -5.59
C VAL A 270 -4.06 -11.59 -5.37
N ASP A 271 -3.33 -10.98 -6.29
CA ASP A 271 -1.90 -10.75 -6.11
C ASP A 271 -1.67 -9.38 -5.49
N VAL A 272 -1.59 -9.32 -4.15
CA VAL A 272 -1.32 -8.08 -3.41
C VAL A 272 0.12 -7.62 -3.63
N SER A 273 1.00 -8.54 -4.03
CA SER A 273 2.41 -8.26 -4.32
C SER A 273 2.67 -7.98 -5.80
N CYS A 274 1.61 -7.70 -6.57
CA CYS A 274 1.69 -7.54 -8.01
C CYS A 274 2.72 -6.47 -8.40
N ASP A 275 3.58 -6.85 -9.34
CA ASP A 275 4.48 -5.95 -10.04
C ASP A 275 4.67 -6.50 -11.46
N THR A 276 4.00 -5.87 -12.43
CA THR A 276 4.09 -6.28 -13.85
C THR A 276 5.44 -5.99 -14.47
N THR A 277 6.31 -5.23 -13.80
CA THR A 277 7.69 -5.00 -14.22
C THR A 277 8.66 -6.03 -13.64
N ASN A 278 8.23 -6.83 -12.67
CA ASN A 278 9.06 -7.84 -12.03
C ASN A 278 9.11 -9.13 -12.88
N PRO A 279 10.29 -9.51 -13.43
CA PRO A 279 10.42 -10.74 -14.20
C PRO A 279 10.29 -12.02 -13.36
N PHE A 280 10.24 -11.89 -12.03
CA PHE A 280 10.17 -13.00 -11.07
C PHE A 280 8.77 -13.20 -10.48
N ASN A 281 7.73 -12.70 -11.13
CA ASN A 281 6.35 -12.91 -10.68
C ASN A 281 6.04 -14.43 -10.57
N PRO A 282 5.71 -14.95 -9.37
CA PRO A 282 5.46 -16.38 -9.19
C PRO A 282 4.09 -16.83 -9.73
N ILE A 283 3.27 -15.91 -10.23
CA ILE A 283 1.90 -16.15 -10.72
C ILE A 283 1.81 -15.69 -12.18
N PRO A 284 2.49 -16.38 -13.13
CA PRO A 284 2.55 -15.99 -14.55
C PRO A 284 1.27 -16.35 -15.31
N ILE A 285 0.13 -15.80 -14.88
CA ILE A 285 -1.20 -16.01 -15.49
C ILE A 285 -1.90 -14.70 -15.87
N TYR A 286 -1.22 -13.57 -15.69
CA TYR A 286 -1.67 -12.22 -16.03
C TYR A 286 -0.45 -11.33 -16.31
N ASN A 287 -0.67 -10.19 -16.98
CA ASN A 287 0.40 -9.26 -17.36
C ASN A 287 -0.01 -7.77 -17.29
N ILE A 288 -1.10 -7.45 -16.59
CA ILE A 288 -1.59 -6.08 -16.41
C ILE A 288 -1.77 -5.75 -14.92
N ASN A 289 -1.68 -4.47 -14.56
CA ASN A 289 -2.15 -3.98 -13.26
C ASN A 289 -3.63 -3.58 -13.44
N THR A 290 -4.52 -4.26 -12.74
CA THR A 290 -5.95 -3.86 -12.68
C THR A 290 -6.10 -2.57 -11.87
N THR A 291 -7.23 -1.89 -11.99
CA THR A 291 -7.50 -0.61 -11.32
C THR A 291 -8.79 -0.66 -10.51
N PHE A 292 -9.08 0.36 -9.71
CA PHE A 292 -10.38 0.43 -9.04
C PHE A 292 -11.57 0.53 -10.02
N SER A 293 -11.38 1.11 -11.21
CA SER A 293 -12.43 1.18 -12.23
C SER A 293 -12.65 -0.15 -12.96
N GLU A 294 -11.59 -0.94 -13.13
CA GLU A 294 -11.61 -2.27 -13.75
C GLU A 294 -10.77 -3.24 -12.88
N PRO A 295 -11.37 -3.77 -11.79
CA PRO A 295 -10.61 -4.43 -10.71
C PRO A 295 -10.20 -5.86 -10.98
N THR A 296 -10.69 -6.46 -12.06
CA THR A 296 -10.42 -7.87 -12.39
C THR A 296 -10.01 -8.01 -13.85
N VAL A 297 -9.05 -8.90 -14.11
CA VAL A 297 -8.71 -9.37 -15.47
C VAL A 297 -9.03 -10.87 -15.58
N PRO A 298 -9.67 -11.33 -16.67
CA PRO A 298 -9.93 -12.75 -16.85
C PRO A 298 -8.65 -13.51 -17.19
N VAL A 299 -8.55 -14.76 -16.72
CA VAL A 299 -7.49 -15.69 -17.08
C VAL A 299 -7.99 -16.62 -18.17
N ASP A 300 -7.17 -16.91 -19.19
CA ASP A 300 -7.49 -17.96 -20.16
C ASP A 300 -7.38 -19.35 -19.53
N VAL A 301 -8.56 -19.89 -19.21
CA VAL A 301 -8.74 -21.21 -18.58
C VAL A 301 -9.05 -22.32 -19.59
N GLY A 302 -9.13 -22.03 -20.89
CA GLY A 302 -9.59 -22.98 -21.90
C GLY A 302 -11.12 -23.18 -21.95
N PRO A 303 -11.63 -23.89 -22.98
CA PRO A 303 -13.06 -24.07 -23.19
C PRO A 303 -13.70 -24.92 -22.10
N GLU A 304 -14.97 -24.62 -21.78
CA GLU A 304 -15.81 -25.31 -20.78
C GLU A 304 -15.35 -25.28 -19.31
N ASN A 305 -14.24 -24.61 -19.02
CA ASN A 305 -13.76 -24.44 -17.65
C ASN A 305 -14.42 -23.24 -16.98
N ALA A 306 -14.64 -23.32 -15.66
CA ALA A 306 -15.25 -22.25 -14.88
C ALA A 306 -14.41 -20.96 -14.99
N ALA A 307 -15.02 -19.77 -14.87
CA ALA A 307 -14.23 -18.53 -14.96
C ALA A 307 -13.16 -18.44 -13.86
N LEU A 308 -12.06 -17.74 -14.14
CA LEU A 308 -11.02 -17.38 -13.19
C LEU A 308 -10.63 -15.93 -13.46
N SER A 309 -10.56 -15.13 -12.41
CA SER A 309 -10.16 -13.73 -12.50
C SER A 309 -8.97 -13.44 -11.59
N VAL A 310 -8.13 -12.49 -12.01
CA VAL A 310 -7.02 -11.95 -11.21
C VAL A 310 -7.33 -10.52 -10.82
N ILE A 311 -7.01 -10.17 -9.57
CA ILE A 311 -6.91 -8.80 -9.06
C ILE A 311 -5.43 -8.50 -8.84
N SER A 312 -4.93 -7.46 -9.50
CA SER A 312 -3.54 -7.00 -9.49
C SER A 312 -3.45 -5.47 -9.31
N ILE A 313 -4.22 -4.95 -8.34
CA ILE A 313 -4.24 -3.53 -7.96
C ILE A 313 -3.03 -3.24 -7.08
N ASP A 314 -2.15 -2.32 -7.49
CA ASP A 314 -0.90 -2.00 -6.76
C ASP A 314 -1.06 -1.00 -5.60
N HIS A 315 -2.27 -0.48 -5.39
CA HIS A 315 -2.59 0.49 -4.34
C HIS A 315 -3.83 0.10 -3.50
N LEU A 316 -4.03 -1.21 -3.26
CA LEU A 316 -5.13 -1.75 -2.46
C LEU A 316 -5.46 -1.03 -1.13
N PRO A 317 -4.49 -0.52 -0.33
CA PRO A 317 -4.81 0.21 0.90
C PRO A 317 -5.71 1.45 0.69
N THR A 318 -5.81 2.00 -0.52
CA THR A 318 -6.72 3.13 -0.79
C THR A 318 -8.20 2.72 -0.78
N LEU A 319 -8.52 1.42 -0.77
CA LEU A 319 -9.89 0.92 -0.58
C LEU A 319 -10.37 1.13 0.87
N LEU A 320 -9.45 1.23 1.83
CA LEU A 320 -9.74 1.49 3.24
C LEU A 320 -8.82 2.61 3.79
N PRO A 321 -8.96 3.84 3.26
CA PRO A 321 -7.93 4.87 3.40
C PRO A 321 -7.80 5.41 4.83
N ARG A 322 -8.88 5.42 5.63
CA ARG A 322 -8.87 5.93 7.01
C ARG A 322 -8.02 5.05 7.91
N GLU A 323 -8.35 3.76 8.01
CA GLU A 323 -7.62 2.80 8.84
C GLU A 323 -6.20 2.54 8.33
N ALA A 324 -6.01 2.54 7.00
CA ALA A 324 -4.68 2.47 6.41
C ALA A 324 -3.79 3.65 6.83
N SER A 325 -4.36 4.86 6.91
CA SER A 325 -3.65 6.06 7.37
C SER A 325 -3.39 6.03 8.87
N GLU A 326 -4.38 5.63 9.67
CA GLU A 326 -4.22 5.54 11.14
C GLU A 326 -3.10 4.58 11.52
N GLN A 327 -3.10 3.37 10.97
CA GLN A 327 -2.03 2.40 11.22
C GLN A 327 -0.66 2.92 10.75
N PHE A 328 -0.59 3.43 9.51
CA PHE A 328 0.66 3.92 8.96
C PHE A 328 1.23 5.09 9.79
N SER A 329 0.38 6.04 10.15
CA SER A 329 0.79 7.20 10.91
C SER A 329 1.20 6.83 12.33
N HIS A 330 0.48 5.88 12.96
CA HIS A 330 0.82 5.36 14.27
C HIS A 330 2.20 4.68 14.28
N ASP A 331 2.47 3.84 13.28
CA ASP A 331 3.77 3.17 13.13
C ASP A 331 4.92 4.17 12.85
N LEU A 332 4.61 5.29 12.17
CA LEU A 332 5.57 6.33 11.85
C LEU A 332 5.84 7.28 13.05
N LEU A 333 4.88 7.42 13.96
CA LEU A 333 4.90 8.38 15.07
C LEU A 333 6.18 8.33 15.93
N PRO A 334 6.71 7.15 16.34
CA PRO A 334 7.96 7.10 17.11
C PRO A 334 9.12 7.80 16.40
N SER A 335 9.27 7.60 15.09
CA SER A 335 10.30 8.26 14.29
C SER A 335 10.06 9.78 14.24
N LEU A 336 8.81 10.23 14.06
CA LEU A 336 8.48 11.65 14.01
C LEU A 336 8.77 12.37 15.33
N LEU A 337 8.52 11.72 16.47
CA LEU A 337 8.87 12.24 17.79
C LEU A 337 10.39 12.42 17.95
N GLU A 338 11.20 11.59 17.30
CA GLU A 338 12.67 11.72 17.28
C GLU A 338 13.21 12.74 16.27
N PHE A 339 12.38 13.27 15.36
CA PHE A 339 12.82 14.18 14.30
C PHE A 339 13.56 15.46 14.78
N PRO A 340 13.24 16.06 15.95
CA PRO A 340 14.06 17.14 16.50
C PRO A 340 15.53 16.74 16.71
N ASN A 341 15.79 15.45 16.96
CA ASN A 341 17.11 14.84 17.13
C ASN A 341 17.60 14.12 15.85
N ARG A 342 17.05 14.41 14.67
CA ARG A 342 17.37 13.72 13.40
C ARG A 342 18.85 13.66 13.03
N LYS A 343 19.68 14.58 13.54
CA LYS A 343 21.14 14.56 13.32
C LYS A 343 21.87 13.44 14.07
N THR A 344 21.22 12.83 15.06
CA THR A 344 21.78 11.76 15.90
C THR A 344 20.88 10.52 15.98
N ALA A 345 19.59 10.67 15.76
CA ALA A 345 18.63 9.57 15.73
C ALA A 345 18.88 8.69 14.49
N ARG A 346 19.19 7.41 14.74
CA ARG A 346 19.66 6.46 13.70
C ARG A 346 18.75 6.43 12.47
N VAL A 347 17.44 6.32 12.68
CA VAL A 347 16.43 6.22 11.60
C VAL A 347 16.53 7.38 10.60
N TRP A 348 16.83 8.59 11.08
CA TRP A 348 16.95 9.77 10.24
C TRP A 348 18.35 9.93 9.66
N VAL A 349 19.40 9.60 10.42
CA VAL A 349 20.79 9.64 9.95
C VAL A 349 20.99 8.67 8.78
N GLU A 350 20.50 7.44 8.89
CA GLU A 350 20.60 6.43 7.83
C GLU A 350 19.81 6.84 6.58
N ALA A 351 18.63 7.42 6.77
CA ALA A 351 17.82 7.95 5.67
C ALA A 351 18.51 9.12 4.96
N GLU A 352 19.15 10.03 5.69
CA GLU A 352 19.92 11.13 5.10
C GLU A 352 21.14 10.62 4.32
N GLN A 353 21.87 9.65 4.86
CA GLN A 353 23.01 9.04 4.18
C GLN A 353 22.61 8.37 2.86
N LEU A 354 21.49 7.65 2.87
CA LEU A 354 20.94 7.06 1.65
C LEU A 354 20.54 8.15 0.65
N TYR A 355 19.87 9.21 1.11
CA TYR A 355 19.53 10.36 0.28
C TYR A 355 20.77 10.98 -0.38
N GLN A 356 21.83 11.24 0.36
CA GLN A 356 23.06 11.83 -0.18
C GLN A 356 23.72 10.94 -1.24
N THR A 357 23.72 9.63 -1.00
CA THR A 357 24.23 8.66 -1.98
C THR A 357 23.41 8.73 -3.27
N LYS A 358 22.08 8.71 -3.16
CA LYS A 358 21.17 8.75 -4.31
C LYS A 358 21.18 10.09 -5.04
N LEU A 359 21.34 11.19 -4.29
CA LEU A 359 21.49 12.53 -4.83
C LEU A 359 22.75 12.63 -5.69
N ALA A 360 23.89 12.10 -5.23
CA ALA A 360 25.14 12.09 -5.99
C ALA A 360 25.01 11.27 -7.29
N GLU A 361 24.33 10.12 -7.24
CA GLU A 361 24.01 9.33 -8.44
C GLU A 361 23.17 10.15 -9.44
N ALA A 362 22.13 10.85 -8.96
CA ALA A 362 21.26 11.67 -9.79
C ALA A 362 21.96 12.88 -10.41
N VAL A 363 22.78 13.60 -9.63
CA VAL A 363 23.57 14.75 -10.09
C VAL A 363 24.48 14.32 -11.25
N LYS A 364 25.15 13.17 -11.10
CA LYS A 364 25.97 12.60 -12.18
C LYS A 364 25.13 12.23 -13.41
N ALA A 365 23.94 11.65 -13.22
CA ALA A 365 23.06 11.26 -14.33
C ALA A 365 22.50 12.47 -15.10
N GLU A 366 22.26 13.59 -14.43
CA GLU A 366 21.75 14.84 -15.03
C GLU A 366 22.88 15.79 -15.50
N GLY A 367 24.14 15.52 -15.17
CA GLY A 367 25.29 16.35 -15.55
C GLY A 367 25.34 17.70 -14.84
N LEU A 368 24.96 17.75 -13.56
CA LEU A 368 24.87 18.96 -12.73
C LEU A 368 26.11 19.20 -11.86
#